data_AF-A0A8D8PG73-F1
#
_entry.id   AF-A0A8D8PG73-F1
#
_cell.length_a   1.000
_cell.length_b   1.000
_cell.length_c   1.000
_cell.angle_alpha   90.00
_cell.angle_beta   90.00
_cell.angle_gamma   90.00
#
_symmetry.space_group_name_H-M   'P 1'
#
loop_
_entity.id
_entity.type
_entity.pdbx_description
1 polymer ?
#
loop_
_entity_poly.entity_id
_entity_poly.type
_entity_poly.pdbx_seq_one_letter_code
_entity_poly.pdbx_strand_id
1 'polypeptide(L)'
;MATRLLLKLTLLLSCSVALGSSDFAIQRTCEPIRIELCRGIGYNETSLPNLVGHELQTDADFTLQTFSPLIQYGCSKQLKFFLCAAYVPMCTPKGFGFPWPSALDCNRFPEENNHEHMCMQGPGEPTDGVIMISKNDR
;
A
#
# COMPACT_ATOMS: atom_id res chain seq x y z
N MET A 1 60.20 -4.84 -1.97
CA MET A 1 59.12 -5.74 -2.45
C MET A 1 58.16 -6.16 -1.34
N ALA A 2 58.59 -6.35 -0.10
CA ALA A 2 57.73 -6.71 1.04
C ALA A 2 56.61 -5.69 1.36
N THR A 3 56.84 -4.39 1.14
CA THR A 3 55.87 -3.32 1.43
C THR A 3 54.65 -3.32 0.51
N ARG A 4 54.78 -3.84 -0.73
CA ARG A 4 53.64 -4.01 -1.66
C ARG A 4 52.78 -5.23 -1.33
N LEU A 5 53.33 -6.21 -0.60
CA LEU A 5 52.62 -7.41 -0.19
C LEU A 5 51.73 -7.14 1.04
N LEU A 6 52.23 -6.31 1.97
CA LEU A 6 51.48 -5.86 3.14
C LEU A 6 50.27 -4.99 2.77
N LEU A 7 50.40 -4.08 1.79
CA LEU A 7 49.26 -3.27 1.30
C LEU A 7 48.14 -4.11 0.66
N LYS A 8 48.50 -5.20 -0.03
CA LYS A 8 47.52 -6.11 -0.64
C LYS A 8 46.79 -6.95 0.41
N LEU A 9 47.47 -7.30 1.49
CA LEU A 9 46.90 -8.08 2.59
C LEU A 9 45.92 -7.25 3.44
N THR A 10 46.20 -5.95 3.63
CA THR A 10 45.28 -5.03 4.31
C THR A 10 44.02 -4.72 3.49
N LEU A 11 44.10 -4.73 2.16
CA LEU A 11 42.93 -4.50 1.29
C LEU A 11 41.92 -5.66 1.30
N LEU A 12 42.34 -6.86 1.70
CA LEU A 12 41.47 -8.04 1.79
C LEU A 12 40.75 -8.14 3.15
N LEU A 13 41.14 -7.34 4.15
CA LEU A 13 40.60 -7.38 5.52
C LEU A 13 39.60 -6.26 5.85
N SER A 14 39.23 -5.40 4.90
CA SER A 14 38.23 -4.35 5.10
C SER A 14 36.91 -4.64 4.37
N CYS A 15 36.50 -5.89 4.26
CA CYS A 15 35.09 -6.22 4.03
C CYS A 15 34.37 -6.18 5.39
N SER A 16 34.26 -4.97 5.96
CA SER A 16 33.33 -4.72 7.05
C SER A 16 31.94 -4.78 6.43
N VAL A 17 31.31 -5.94 6.62
CA VAL A 17 29.86 -6.14 6.58
C VAL A 17 29.11 -4.86 6.95
N ALA A 18 28.57 -4.18 5.94
CA ALA A 18 27.49 -3.24 6.15
C ALA A 18 26.24 -4.08 6.43
N LEU A 19 26.03 -4.48 7.69
CA LEU A 19 24.71 -4.83 8.19
C LEU A 19 23.92 -3.54 8.32
N GLY A 20 23.59 -2.94 7.17
CA GLY A 20 22.50 -1.97 7.11
C GLY A 20 21.22 -2.75 7.29
N SER A 21 20.49 -2.46 8.37
CA SER A 21 19.15 -2.94 8.60
C SER A 21 18.29 -2.52 7.41
N SER A 22 18.08 -3.43 6.45
CA SER A 22 16.95 -3.30 5.54
C SER A 22 15.72 -3.54 6.39
N ASP A 23 15.19 -2.45 6.96
CA ASP A 23 13.76 -2.37 7.27
C ASP A 23 13.06 -2.99 6.07
N PHE A 24 12.45 -4.15 6.25
CA PHE A 24 11.64 -4.78 5.22
C PHE A 24 10.34 -3.97 5.17
N ALA A 25 10.45 -2.73 4.67
CA ALA A 25 9.31 -2.01 4.17
C ALA A 25 8.60 -3.00 3.25
N ILE A 26 7.32 -3.26 3.49
CA ILE A 26 6.48 -3.96 2.50
C ILE A 26 6.50 -3.05 1.28
N GLN A 27 7.48 -3.24 0.43
CA GLN A 27 7.63 -2.54 -0.81
C GLN A 27 6.53 -3.12 -1.68
N ARG A 28 5.34 -2.51 -1.60
CA ARG A 28 4.22 -2.83 -2.45
C ARG A 28 4.70 -2.62 -3.87
N THR A 29 5.00 -3.73 -4.55
CA THR A 29 5.39 -3.70 -5.95
C THR A 29 4.17 -3.27 -6.73
N CYS A 30 4.21 -2.06 -7.27
CA CYS A 30 3.19 -1.61 -8.19
C CYS A 30 3.27 -2.47 -9.46
N GLU A 31 2.11 -2.94 -9.90
CA GLU A 31 1.96 -3.61 -11.18
C GLU A 31 0.86 -2.95 -12.04
N PRO A 32 0.99 -3.00 -13.37
CA PRO A 32 0.03 -2.37 -14.25
C PRO A 32 -1.34 -3.05 -14.15
N ILE A 33 -2.40 -2.26 -14.23
CA ILE A 33 -3.78 -2.76 -14.23
C ILE A 33 -4.06 -3.50 -15.55
N ARG A 34 -4.34 -4.80 -15.46
CA ARG A 34 -4.64 -5.66 -16.61
C ARG A 34 -6.14 -5.75 -16.89
N ILE A 35 -6.97 -5.43 -15.91
CA ILE A 35 -8.45 -5.51 -15.98
C ILE A 35 -9.00 -4.45 -16.95
N GLU A 36 -9.60 -4.90 -18.05
CA GLU A 36 -10.14 -4.01 -19.11
C GLU A 36 -11.20 -3.04 -18.57
N LEU A 37 -12.09 -3.52 -17.69
CA LEU A 37 -13.12 -2.69 -17.06
C LEU A 37 -12.51 -1.51 -16.28
N CYS A 38 -11.33 -1.68 -15.71
CA CYS A 38 -10.69 -0.67 -14.85
C CYS A 38 -9.63 0.18 -15.57
N ARG A 39 -9.55 0.11 -16.90
CA ARG A 39 -8.71 1.05 -17.66
C ARG A 39 -9.34 2.45 -17.71
N GLY A 40 -8.47 3.46 -17.74
CA GLY A 40 -8.86 4.87 -17.94
C GLY A 40 -9.62 5.50 -16.76
N ILE A 41 -9.47 4.96 -15.54
CA ILE A 41 -10.14 5.45 -14.32
C ILE A 41 -9.38 6.58 -13.62
N GLY A 42 -8.16 6.90 -14.05
CA GLY A 42 -7.33 7.98 -13.49
C GLY A 42 -5.97 7.53 -12.95
N TYR A 43 -5.72 6.23 -12.86
CA TYR A 43 -4.42 5.64 -12.54
C TYR A 43 -4.27 4.31 -13.29
N ASN A 44 -3.02 3.86 -13.45
CA ASN A 44 -2.68 2.71 -14.28
C ASN A 44 -1.95 1.59 -13.52
N GLU A 45 -1.65 1.81 -12.25
CA GLU A 45 -0.83 0.93 -11.41
C GLU A 45 -1.61 0.55 -10.14
N THR A 46 -1.54 -0.73 -9.76
CA THR A 46 -2.20 -1.29 -8.57
C THR A 46 -1.21 -2.11 -7.75
N SER A 47 -1.56 -2.39 -6.49
CA SER A 47 -0.82 -3.34 -5.66
C SER A 47 -1.80 -4.29 -4.98
N LEU A 48 -1.46 -5.56 -4.94
CA LEU A 48 -2.26 -6.60 -4.30
C LEU A 48 -1.66 -6.98 -2.91
N PRO A 49 -2.43 -7.61 -2.00
CA PRO A 49 -3.88 -7.86 -2.11
C PRO A 49 -4.71 -6.58 -2.17
N ASN A 50 -5.85 -6.63 -2.85
CA ASN A 50 -6.81 -5.51 -2.91
C ASN A 50 -7.64 -5.39 -1.60
N LEU A 51 -8.55 -4.41 -1.51
CA LEU A 51 -9.35 -4.16 -0.29
C LEU A 51 -10.37 -5.27 0.02
N VAL A 52 -10.62 -6.16 -0.95
CA VAL A 52 -11.55 -7.30 -0.85
C VAL A 52 -10.80 -8.60 -0.55
N GLY A 53 -9.46 -8.56 -0.48
CA GLY A 53 -8.61 -9.70 -0.16
C GLY A 53 -8.19 -10.56 -1.35
N HIS A 54 -8.44 -10.14 -2.59
CA HIS A 54 -7.91 -10.88 -3.75
C HIS A 54 -6.42 -10.64 -3.89
N GLU A 55 -5.68 -11.73 -4.10
CA GLU A 55 -4.23 -11.71 -4.31
C GLU A 55 -3.84 -11.59 -5.79
N LEU A 56 -4.79 -11.84 -6.70
CA LEU A 56 -4.58 -11.81 -8.16
C LEU A 56 -5.58 -10.88 -8.85
N GLN A 57 -5.12 -10.13 -9.86
CA GLN A 57 -6.02 -9.29 -10.66
C GLN A 57 -7.07 -10.10 -11.44
N THR A 58 -6.78 -11.36 -11.78
CA THR A 58 -7.72 -12.25 -12.49
C THR A 58 -8.96 -12.55 -11.65
N ASP A 59 -8.78 -12.73 -10.34
CA ASP A 59 -9.85 -13.03 -9.40
C ASP A 59 -10.71 -11.79 -9.13
N ALA A 60 -10.04 -10.63 -9.09
CA ALA A 60 -10.70 -9.34 -9.08
C ALA A 60 -11.50 -9.08 -10.36
N ASP A 61 -10.96 -9.37 -11.54
CA ASP A 61 -11.67 -9.24 -12.83
C ASP A 61 -12.91 -10.12 -12.87
N PHE A 62 -12.76 -11.41 -12.54
CA PHE A 62 -13.87 -12.35 -12.50
C PHE A 62 -15.02 -11.85 -11.62
N THR A 63 -14.69 -11.29 -10.45
CA THR A 63 -15.70 -10.70 -9.56
C THR A 63 -16.30 -9.42 -10.14
N LEU A 64 -15.48 -8.55 -10.72
CA LEU A 64 -15.91 -7.30 -11.34
C LEU A 64 -16.89 -7.52 -12.50
N GLN A 65 -16.76 -8.62 -13.25
CA GLN A 65 -17.69 -8.98 -14.32
C GLN A 65 -19.14 -9.11 -13.85
N THR A 66 -19.37 -9.47 -12.58
CA THR A 66 -20.73 -9.55 -12.01
C THR A 66 -21.42 -8.18 -11.93
N PHE A 67 -20.65 -7.10 -11.87
CA PHE A 67 -21.18 -5.73 -11.82
C PHE A 67 -21.33 -5.09 -13.20
N SER A 68 -20.85 -5.74 -14.28
CA SER A 68 -20.92 -5.23 -15.66
C SER A 68 -22.32 -4.73 -16.05
N PRO A 69 -23.44 -5.43 -15.77
CA PRO A 69 -24.78 -4.94 -16.09
C PRO A 69 -25.11 -3.60 -15.41
N LEU A 70 -24.72 -3.43 -14.14
CA LEU A 70 -24.98 -2.20 -13.38
C LEU A 70 -24.14 -1.02 -13.89
N ILE A 71 -22.90 -1.29 -14.28
CA ILE A 71 -21.99 -0.30 -14.86
C ILE A 71 -22.50 0.15 -16.23
N GLN A 72 -22.91 -0.79 -17.09
CA GLN A 72 -23.44 -0.49 -18.42
C GLN A 72 -24.79 0.21 -18.37
N TYR A 73 -25.65 -0.16 -17.41
CA TYR A 73 -26.91 0.53 -17.19
C TYR A 73 -26.71 2.00 -16.78
N GLY A 74 -25.58 2.32 -16.13
CA GLY A 74 -25.23 3.69 -15.80
C GLY A 74 -26.03 4.25 -14.63
N CYS A 75 -26.39 3.40 -13.65
CA CYS A 75 -27.15 3.81 -12.45
C CYS A 75 -26.46 4.96 -11.69
N SER A 76 -25.12 4.95 -11.63
CA SER A 76 -24.31 6.04 -11.07
C SER A 76 -23.04 6.26 -11.88
N LYS A 77 -22.69 7.53 -12.10
CA LYS A 77 -21.44 7.95 -12.75
C LYS A 77 -20.19 7.53 -11.95
N GLN A 78 -20.32 7.33 -10.64
CA GLN A 78 -19.18 6.94 -9.78
C GLN A 78 -19.02 5.43 -9.63
N LEU A 79 -19.99 4.61 -10.06
CA LEU A 79 -19.98 3.17 -9.78
C LEU A 79 -18.72 2.47 -10.31
N LYS A 80 -18.33 2.76 -11.57
CA LYS A 80 -17.11 2.21 -12.18
C LYS A 80 -15.86 2.54 -11.37
N PHE A 81 -15.70 3.82 -11.01
CA PHE A 81 -14.54 4.28 -10.25
C PHE A 81 -14.51 3.65 -8.85
N PHE A 82 -15.65 3.63 -8.15
CA PHE A 82 -15.78 3.04 -6.83
C PHE A 82 -15.37 1.56 -6.80
N LEU A 83 -15.90 0.77 -7.74
CA LEU A 83 -15.55 -0.65 -7.84
C LEU A 83 -14.06 -0.84 -8.14
N CYS A 84 -13.51 -0.11 -9.11
CA CYS A 84 -12.09 -0.24 -9.43
C CYS A 84 -11.17 0.22 -8.27
N ALA A 85 -11.53 1.26 -7.53
CA ALA A 85 -10.77 1.69 -6.35
C ALA A 85 -10.73 0.62 -5.25
N ALA A 86 -11.77 -0.22 -5.14
CA ALA A 86 -11.80 -1.33 -4.18
C ALA A 86 -11.05 -2.58 -4.68
N TYR A 87 -11.25 -2.95 -5.94
CA TYR A 87 -10.75 -4.21 -6.51
C TYR A 87 -9.34 -4.10 -7.11
N VAL A 88 -8.91 -2.92 -7.55
CA VAL A 88 -7.56 -2.62 -8.05
C VAL A 88 -7.09 -1.27 -7.49
N PRO A 89 -6.81 -1.18 -6.18
CA PRO A 89 -6.49 0.09 -5.52
C PRO A 89 -5.23 0.73 -6.12
N MET A 90 -5.22 2.05 -6.21
CA MET A 90 -4.08 2.82 -6.71
C MET A 90 -2.79 2.46 -5.96
N CYS A 91 -1.74 2.12 -6.69
CA CYS A 91 -0.39 1.98 -6.15
C CYS A 91 0.42 3.24 -6.43
N THR A 92 1.10 3.75 -5.41
CA THR A 92 2.05 4.85 -5.54
C THR A 92 3.41 4.41 -5.01
N PRO A 93 4.47 4.39 -5.84
CA PRO A 93 5.80 3.90 -5.42
C PRO A 93 6.46 4.82 -4.38
N LYS A 94 6.00 6.06 -4.29
CA LYS A 94 6.21 6.98 -3.18
C LYS A 94 4.82 7.16 -2.62
N GLY A 95 4.53 6.70 -1.40
CA GLY A 95 3.18 6.78 -0.81
C GLY A 95 2.54 8.14 -1.10
N PHE A 96 1.21 8.17 -1.34
CA PHE A 96 0.43 9.31 -1.83
C PHE A 96 1.23 10.61 -1.73
N GLY A 97 1.84 11.06 -2.83
CA GLY A 97 2.75 12.22 -2.88
C GLY A 97 2.08 13.57 -2.59
N PHE A 98 0.99 13.53 -1.83
CA PHE A 98 0.23 14.63 -1.29
C PHE A 98 0.42 14.63 0.23
N PRO A 99 0.50 15.82 0.87
CA PRO A 99 0.50 15.88 2.32
C PRO A 99 -0.77 15.22 2.86
N TRP A 100 -0.66 14.58 4.03
CA TRP A 100 -1.82 14.06 4.74
C TRP A 100 -2.87 15.17 4.87
N PRO A 101 -4.13 14.94 4.46
CA PRO A 101 -5.13 15.98 4.49
C PRO A 101 -5.37 16.37 5.95
N SER A 102 -5.31 17.68 6.24
CA SER A 102 -5.50 18.17 7.60
C SER A 102 -6.86 17.76 8.20
N ALA A 103 -7.87 17.52 7.36
CA ALA A 103 -9.18 17.02 7.79
C ALA A 103 -9.16 15.63 8.41
N LEU A 104 -8.14 14.81 8.10
CA LEU A 104 -7.96 13.46 8.63
C LEU A 104 -6.82 13.36 9.66
N ASP A 105 -6.31 14.49 10.15
CA ASP A 105 -5.31 14.51 11.23
C ASP A 105 -5.85 13.77 12.46
N CYS A 106 -5.13 12.74 12.93
CA CYS A 106 -5.54 11.91 14.05
C CYS A 106 -5.80 12.71 15.32
N ASN A 107 -5.08 13.82 15.52
CA ASN A 107 -5.25 14.71 16.68
C ASN A 107 -6.62 15.42 16.69
N ARG A 108 -7.38 15.36 15.60
CA ARG A 108 -8.74 15.91 15.52
C ARG A 108 -9.82 14.92 15.92
N PHE A 109 -9.49 13.64 16.02
CA PHE A 109 -10.44 12.60 16.41
C PHE A 109 -10.26 12.22 17.88
N PRO A 110 -11.34 11.84 18.59
CA PRO A 110 -11.23 11.32 19.95
C PRO A 110 -10.40 10.04 20.00
N GLU A 111 -9.48 9.94 20.98
CA GLU A 111 -8.60 8.78 21.16
C GLU A 111 -9.38 7.50 21.53
N GLU A 112 -10.44 7.66 22.33
CA GLU A 112 -11.25 6.55 22.83
C GLU A 112 -12.74 6.87 22.78
N ASN A 113 -13.54 5.82 22.62
CA ASN A 113 -14.98 5.91 22.71
C ASN A 113 -15.41 5.93 24.19
N ASN A 114 -15.92 7.05 24.68
CA ASN A 114 -16.36 7.23 26.05
C ASN A 114 -17.66 8.06 26.14
N HIS A 115 -18.08 8.41 27.35
CA HIS A 115 -19.33 9.14 27.59
C HIS A 115 -19.28 10.62 27.18
N GLU A 116 -18.08 11.18 26.97
CA GLU A 116 -17.89 12.55 26.50
C GLU A 116 -17.71 12.61 24.98
N HIS A 117 -17.09 11.58 24.39
CA HIS A 117 -16.74 11.52 22.98
C HIS A 117 -17.09 10.15 22.40
N MET A 118 -17.99 10.13 21.42
CA MET A 118 -18.38 8.91 20.73
C MET A 118 -17.57 8.72 19.45
N CYS A 119 -16.85 7.60 19.33
CA CYS A 119 -16.15 7.22 18.12
C CYS A 119 -16.31 5.73 17.82
N MET A 120 -16.15 5.34 16.55
CA MET A 120 -16.17 3.92 16.17
C MET A 120 -14.77 3.36 16.29
N GLN A 121 -14.58 2.36 17.16
CA GLN A 121 -13.34 1.60 17.20
C GLN A 121 -13.19 0.86 15.87
N GLY A 122 -12.02 0.97 15.24
CA GLY A 122 -11.69 0.13 14.09
C GLY A 122 -11.73 -1.37 14.46
N PRO A 123 -11.83 -2.27 13.46
CA PRO A 123 -11.69 -3.70 13.72
C PRO A 123 -10.38 -3.94 14.48
N GLY A 124 -10.46 -4.64 15.62
CA GLY A 124 -9.34 -4.83 16.53
C GLY A 124 -8.12 -5.37 15.80
N GLU A 125 -6.96 -4.75 16.00
CA GLU A 125 -5.69 -5.32 15.53
C GLU A 125 -5.55 -6.74 16.11
N PRO A 126 -5.23 -7.76 15.29
CA PRO A 126 -4.74 -9.01 15.82
C PRO A 126 -3.45 -8.71 16.58
N THR A 127 -3.29 -9.26 17.77
CA THR A 127 -2.14 -9.10 18.67
C THR A 127 -0.79 -9.59 18.11
N ASP A 128 -0.72 -9.92 16.82
CA ASP A 128 0.47 -10.37 16.10
C ASP A 128 0.68 -9.53 14.82
N GLY A 129 0.85 -8.21 14.98
CA GLY A 129 1.84 -7.42 14.25
C GLY A 129 1.83 -7.41 12.71
N VAL A 130 0.69 -7.50 12.01
CA VAL A 130 0.64 -7.21 10.56
C VAL A 130 -0.63 -6.44 10.16
N ILE A 131 -0.73 -5.15 10.55
CA ILE A 131 -1.26 -4.09 9.67
C ILE A 131 -0.42 -2.82 9.92
N MET A 132 0.77 -2.76 9.34
CA MET A 132 1.60 -1.55 9.36
C MET A 132 1.05 -0.53 8.34
N ILE A 133 0.03 0.25 8.71
CA ILE A 133 -0.09 1.60 8.14
C ILE A 133 0.89 2.45 8.93
N SER A 134 2.07 2.65 8.34
CA SER A 134 3.18 3.44 8.89
C SER A 134 2.67 4.75 9.52
N LYS A 135 2.61 4.80 10.85
CA LYS A 135 2.58 6.08 11.58
C LYS A 135 3.96 6.71 11.37
N ASN A 136 4.02 7.71 10.49
CA ASN A 136 5.18 8.57 10.35
C ASN A 136 5.16 9.60 11.50
N ASP A 137 5.54 9.15 12.69
CA ASP A 137 5.75 10.03 13.85
C ASP A 137 7.16 10.62 13.79
N ARG A 138 7.26 11.94 14.01
CA ARG A 138 8.52 12.69 14.07
C ARG A 138 9.03 12.74 15.49
#